data_AF-A0A5K1D0F7-F1
#
_entry.id   AF-A0A5K1D0F7-F1
#
_cell.length_a   1.000
_cell.length_b   1.000
_cell.length_c   1.000
_cell.angle_alpha   90.00
_cell.angle_beta   90.00
_cell.angle_gamma   90.00
#
_symmetry.space_group_name_H-M   'P 1'
#
loop_
_entity.id
_entity.type
_entity.pdbx_description
1 polymer ?
#
loop_
_entity_poly.entity_id
_entity_poly.type
_entity_poly.pdbx_seq_one_letter_code
_entity_poly.pdbx_strand_id
1 'polypeptide(L)'
;MVVKYSKAEKKVMYDKKLCQLLDQYSQVLIAAADNVGSNQLQSIRKGLRGDSIVLMGKNTMMKRTIRLHSEKTGNKAFLNLIPLLV
;
A
#
# COMPACT_ATOMS: atom_id res chain seq x y z
N MET A 1 0.93 24.45 3.49
CA MET A 1 -0.52 24.56 3.75
C MET A 1 -1.08 23.14 3.88
N VAL A 2 -1.70 22.77 5.01
CA VAL A 2 -2.27 21.42 5.18
C VAL A 2 -3.66 21.42 4.53
N VAL A 3 -3.75 20.90 3.31
CA VAL A 3 -5.04 20.72 2.63
C VAL A 3 -5.84 19.67 3.40
N LYS A 4 -6.95 20.09 4.00
CA LYS A 4 -7.77 19.24 4.88
C LYS A 4 -8.79 18.49 4.04
N TYR A 5 -8.37 17.37 3.45
CA TYR A 5 -9.24 16.51 2.65
C TYR A 5 -10.34 15.86 3.47
N SER A 6 -11.50 15.65 2.84
CA SER A 6 -12.60 14.87 3.42
C SER A 6 -12.20 13.41 3.63
N LYS A 7 -12.92 12.69 4.50
CA LYS A 7 -12.67 11.25 4.74
C LYS A 7 -12.81 10.43 3.45
N ALA A 8 -13.69 10.84 2.54
CA ALA A 8 -13.91 10.18 1.26
C ALA A 8 -12.75 10.43 0.30
N GLU A 9 -12.32 11.68 0.15
CA GLU A 9 -11.17 12.04 -0.70
C GLU A 9 -9.90 11.31 -0.30
N LYS A 10 -9.61 11.18 1.01
CA LYS A 10 -8.44 10.43 1.48
C LYS A 10 -8.45 8.97 1.03
N LYS A 11 -9.62 8.34 1.00
CA LYS A 11 -9.77 6.96 0.51
C LYS A 11 -9.51 6.87 -0.99
N VAL A 12 -10.05 7.80 -1.77
CA VAL A 12 -9.84 7.86 -3.22
C VAL A 12 -8.38 8.10 -3.57
N MET A 13 -7.72 9.03 -2.87
CA MET A 13 -6.31 9.33 -3.07
C MET A 13 -5.40 8.15 -2.68
N TYR A 14 -5.75 7.44 -1.59
CA TYR A 14 -5.03 6.23 -1.20
C TYR A 14 -5.18 5.11 -2.23
N ASP A 15 -6.41 4.89 -2.71
CA ASP A 15 -6.73 3.90 -3.74
C ASP A 15 -5.91 4.16 -5.02
N LYS A 16 -5.92 5.41 -5.49
CA LYS A 16 -5.12 5.84 -6.65
C LYS A 16 -3.64 5.61 -6.43
N LYS A 17 -3.10 5.96 -5.27
CA LYS A 17 -1.69 5.79 -4.94
C LYS A 17 -1.28 4.31 -4.91
N LEU A 18 -2.11 3.44 -4.33
CA LEU A 18 -1.81 2.02 -4.24
C LEU A 18 -1.82 1.37 -5.63
N CYS A 19 -2.82 1.67 -6.47
CA CYS A 19 -2.84 1.21 -7.87
C CYS A 19 -1.59 1.65 -8.63
N GLN A 20 -1.21 2.93 -8.53
CA GLN A 20 0.00 3.44 -9.19
C GLN A 20 1.28 2.70 -8.77
N LEU A 21 1.41 2.36 -7.48
CA LEU A 21 2.56 1.61 -6.99
C LEU A 21 2.55 0.15 -7.45
N LEU A 22 1.39 -0.49 -7.53
CA LEU A 22 1.28 -1.85 -8.06
C LEU A 22 1.62 -1.91 -9.56
N ASP A 23 1.29 -0.86 -10.32
CA ASP A 23 1.64 -0.76 -11.74
C ASP A 23 3.13 -0.44 -11.97
N GLN A 24 3.72 0.36 -11.08
CA GLN A 24 5.10 0.84 -11.23
C GLN A 24 6.16 -0.21 -10.85
N TYR A 25 5.88 -1.04 -9.84
CA TYR A 25 6.86 -1.98 -9.29
C TYR A 25 6.48 -3.43 -9.63
N SER A 26 7.45 -4.21 -10.11
CA SER A 26 7.25 -5.61 -10.48
C SER A 26 7.18 -6.56 -9.29
N GLN A 27 7.69 -6.16 -8.13
CA GLN A 27 7.77 -6.97 -6.92
C GLN A 27 7.06 -6.29 -5.75
N VAL A 28 6.32 -7.08 -4.98
CA VAL A 28 5.58 -6.64 -3.78
C VAL A 28 6.00 -7.51 -2.61
N LEU A 29 6.40 -6.86 -1.50
CA LEU A 29 6.72 -7.51 -0.24
C LEU A 29 5.67 -7.11 0.82
N ILE A 30 5.10 -8.09 1.50
CA ILE A 30 4.23 -7.88 2.67
C ILE A 30 5.03 -8.27 3.90
N ALA A 31 5.14 -7.34 4.85
CA ALA A 31 5.83 -7.54 6.11
C ALA A 31 4.93 -7.12 7.28
N ALA A 32 4.93 -7.92 8.35
CA ALA A 32 4.31 -7.56 9.62
C ALA A 32 5.16 -6.49 10.33
N ALA A 33 4.51 -5.47 10.89
CA ALA A 33 5.18 -4.32 11.51
C ALA A 33 4.86 -4.19 13.01
N ASP A 34 4.38 -5.27 13.65
CA ASP A 34 3.88 -5.24 15.03
C ASP A 34 4.94 -4.87 16.07
N ASN A 35 6.18 -5.31 15.83
CA ASN A 35 7.29 -5.16 16.76
C ASN A 35 8.25 -4.02 16.38
N VAL A 36 7.80 -3.05 15.57
CA VAL A 36 8.64 -1.97 15.06
C VAL A 36 8.13 -0.62 15.57
N GLY A 37 8.96 0.08 16.34
CA GLY A 37 8.66 1.42 16.80
C GLY A 37 8.65 2.45 15.67
N SER A 38 7.94 3.57 15.86
CA SER A 38 7.80 4.63 14.84
C SER A 38 9.15 5.16 14.32
N ASN A 39 10.13 5.35 15.20
CA ASN A 39 11.48 5.80 14.85
C ASN A 39 12.29 4.76 14.06
N GLN A 40 12.17 3.48 14.43
CA GLN A 40 12.80 2.37 13.71
C GLN A 40 12.21 2.28 12.29
N LEU A 41 10.88 2.35 12.17
CA LEU A 41 10.19 2.33 10.88
C LEU A 41 10.58 3.52 9.99
N GLN A 42 10.82 4.70 10.58
CA GLN A 42 11.36 5.85 9.84
C GLN A 42 12.79 5.61 9.35
N SER A 43 13.63 4.97 10.15
CA SER A 43 15.01 4.63 9.76
C SER A 43 15.04 3.59 8.64
N ILE A 44 14.21 2.55 8.73
CA ILE A 44 14.01 1.56 7.65
C ILE A 44 13.54 2.27 6.36
N ARG A 45 12.57 3.18 6.47
CA ARG A 45 12.12 3.99 5.33
C ARG A 45 13.22 4.86 4.73
N LYS A 46 14.17 5.37 5.53
CA LYS A 46 15.31 6.13 5.00
C LYS A 46 16.23 5.23 4.19
N GLY A 47 16.52 4.03 4.69
CA GLY A 47 17.38 3.06 4.00
C GLY A 47 16.80 2.54 2.69
N LEU A 48 15.47 2.40 2.60
CA LEU A 48 14.79 1.92 1.39
C LEU A 48 14.52 3.01 0.34
N ARG A 49 14.75 4.29 0.65
CA ARG A 49 14.51 5.39 -0.30
C ARG A 49 15.46 5.28 -1.48
N GLY A 50 14.93 5.47 -2.68
CA GLY A 50 15.67 5.34 -3.94
C GLY A 50 15.29 4.06 -4.66
N ASP A 51 15.28 2.94 -3.92
CA ASP A 51 15.04 1.62 -4.50
C ASP A 51 13.59 1.16 -4.33
N SER A 52 12.94 1.52 -3.23
CA SER A 52 11.61 0.99 -2.89
C SER A 52 10.77 1.96 -2.06
N ILE A 53 9.45 1.78 -2.11
CA ILE A 53 8.49 2.61 -1.38
C ILE A 53 7.71 1.75 -0.40
N VAL A 54 7.79 2.11 0.88
CA VAL A 54 6.96 1.50 1.92
C VAL A 54 5.60 2.20 1.98
N LEU A 55 4.52 1.45 1.76
CA LEU A 55 3.14 1.91 1.93
C LEU A 55 2.50 1.16 3.10
N MET A 56 1.89 1.91 4.02
CA MET A 56 1.06 1.34 5.09
C MET A 56 -0.35 1.91 4.99
N GLY A 57 -1.35 1.10 5.35
CA GLY A 57 -2.74 1.52 5.38
C GLY A 57 -3.63 0.50 6.10
N LYS A 58 -4.94 0.78 6.09
CA LYS A 58 -5.93 -0.11 6.71
C LYS A 58 -6.15 -1.34 5.84
N ASN A 59 -6.07 -2.55 6.43
CA ASN A 59 -6.26 -3.82 5.73
C ASN A 59 -7.53 -3.87 4.90
N THR A 60 -8.65 -3.39 5.45
CA THR A 60 -9.94 -3.36 4.73
C THR A 60 -9.87 -2.54 3.43
N MET A 61 -9.14 -1.43 3.43
CA MET A 61 -8.96 -0.58 2.25
C MET A 61 -8.02 -1.24 1.25
N MET A 62 -6.90 -1.78 1.72
CA MET A 62 -5.92 -2.43 0.85
C MET A 62 -6.51 -3.64 0.13
N LYS A 63 -7.23 -4.52 0.86
CA LYS A 63 -7.91 -5.68 0.27
C LYS A 63 -8.91 -5.28 -0.82
N ARG A 64 -9.68 -4.21 -0.59
CA ARG A 64 -10.62 -3.68 -1.59
C ARG A 64 -9.90 -3.19 -2.84
N THR A 65 -8.88 -2.35 -2.68
CA THR A 65 -8.14 -1.79 -3.82
C THR A 65 -7.45 -2.88 -4.64
N ILE A 66 -6.82 -3.86 -3.99
CA ILE A 66 -6.14 -4.98 -4.65
C ILE A 66 -7.13 -5.81 -5.48
N ARG A 67 -8.33 -6.07 -4.94
CA ARG A 67 -9.37 -6.80 -5.68
C ARG A 67 -9.81 -6.03 -6.94
N LEU A 68 -10.15 -4.74 -6.78
CA LEU A 68 -10.56 -3.90 -7.90
C LEU A 68 -9.46 -3.75 -8.96
N HIS A 69 -8.20 -3.64 -8.53
CA HIS A 69 -7.06 -3.55 -9.42
C HIS A 69 -6.82 -4.85 -10.18
N SER A 70 -6.94 -6.01 -9.51
CA SER A 70 -6.84 -7.33 -10.16
C SER A 70 -7.93 -7.54 -11.21
N GLU A 71 -9.17 -7.12 -10.94
CA GLU A 71 -10.27 -7.15 -11.90
C GLU A 71 -10.00 -6.26 -13.12
N LYS A 72 -9.42 -5.08 -12.90
CA LYS A 72 -9.11 -4.12 -13.98
C LYS A 72 -7.95 -4.57 -14.87
N THR A 73 -6.89 -5.11 -14.29
CA THR A 73 -5.66 -5.50 -15.01
C THR A 73 -5.75 -6.95 -15.52
N GLY A 74 -6.71 -7.75 -15.05
CA GLY A 74 -6.85 -9.17 -15.37
C GLY A 74 -5.79 -10.07 -14.71
N ASN A 75 -4.83 -9.49 -13.98
CA ASN A 75 -3.75 -10.21 -13.33
C ASN A 75 -4.22 -10.75 -11.97
N LYS A 76 -4.49 -12.06 -11.92
CA LYS A 76 -4.94 -12.77 -10.71
C LYS A 76 -3.85 -12.94 -9.65
N ALA A 77 -2.56 -12.71 -9.99
CA ALA A 77 -1.46 -12.87 -9.03
C ALA A 77 -1.62 -11.94 -7.81
N PHE A 78 -2.21 -10.75 -8.00
CA PHE A 78 -2.48 -9.81 -6.92
C PHE A 78 -3.45 -10.35 -5.86
N LEU A 79 -4.34 -11.30 -6.21
CA LEU A 79 -5.27 -11.89 -5.25
C LEU A 79 -4.55 -12.68 -4.15
N ASN A 80 -3.35 -13.20 -4.43
CA ASN A 80 -2.53 -13.92 -3.46
C ASN A 80 -2.04 -13.01 -2.31
N LEU A 81 -2.10 -11.69 -2.47
CA LEU A 81 -1.73 -10.72 -1.44
C LEU A 81 -2.82 -10.56 -0.36
N ILE A 82 -4.08 -10.76 -0.73
CA ILE A 82 -5.24 -10.57 0.17
C ILE A 82 -5.16 -11.43 1.46
N PRO A 83 -4.85 -12.73 1.41
CA PRO A 83 -4.77 -13.56 2.61
C PRO A 83 -3.61 -13.17 3.54
N LEU A 84 -2.54 -12.55 3.00
CA LEU A 84 -1.36 -12.15 3.78
C LEU A 84 -1.56 -10.84 4.55
N LEU A 85 -2.60 -10.07 4.22
CA LEU A 85 -2.99 -8.86 4.93
C LEU A 85 -3.86 -9.23 6.13
N VAL A 86 -3.23 -9.63 7.25
CA VAL A 86 -3.91 -9.94 8.52
C VAL A 86 -4.22 -8.66 9.26
#